data_AF-A0A5J9UFN1-F1
#
_entry.id   AF-A0A5J9UFN1-F1
#
_cell.length_a   1.000
_cell.length_b   1.000
_cell.length_c   1.000
_cell.angle_alpha   90.00
_cell.angle_beta   90.00
_cell.angle_gamma   90.00
#
_symmetry.space_group_name_H-M   'P 1'
#
loop_
_entity.id
_entity.type
_entity.pdbx_description
1 polymer ?
#
loop_
_entity_poly.entity_id
_entity_poly.type
_entity_poly.pdbx_seq_one_letter_code
_entity_poly.pdbx_strand_id
1 'polypeptide(L)'
;MDAGTGLPSPESEETAANPITGREPRIRQQNEIRAKPKRKTLFSFYKKVTTEGEGVDGSVDQICELDATPAAAPPAVVLQDEASPSPAGPEPKIRRLNSEDSVLIVERDPGLRGSIWDYPVDEQDRARRIYAMLGPYQIVKEKYPYSGPKSHPRCFQAHWLKEFSWLEYSPAKDAVFCFPCYLFSKKPSGRAGSNVFTVKGFKSWKKVKSGKECAFLSHMGSDSNSAHSYNVTCYNNLKNQLGHIDNMVEQRTSLEVKRNRLRLRVSIDTIRWLAFQACAFRGHDESENSRNQGNFLEMVKLLAEYDDEVRAVVLGSAPGNAKYTSPTIQKEILDIMAAKVQKLIRDEIGDAKFCLIVDESRDESRREQMALVVRFQHLRKNYAMWLATELLILCSSLDPSDSFSSLNIDNVCSLASKFYPADFTEQERANLRCQLRHYELDVPSNPRFQNLTSVADLCRRLVETKKVDDYHLIDRLIRLVLTLPVSTATTERAFSAMKLVKTRKRNKMEDGFLRSCLVLYIEREMAIKITTDSIIDDFNAVKERAVKFKD
;
A
#
# COMPACT_ATOMS: atom_id res chain seq x y z
N MET A 1 -3.65 -57.06 46.83
CA MET A 1 -3.24 -57.18 48.24
C MET A 1 -3.72 -55.92 48.94
N ASP A 2 -5.02 -55.62 48.91
CA ASP A 2 -6.15 -56.29 49.62
C ASP A 2 -6.40 -55.53 50.92
N ALA A 3 -7.62 -55.23 51.36
CA ALA A 3 -8.96 -55.35 50.82
C ALA A 3 -9.90 -54.66 51.85
N GLY A 4 -11.15 -54.42 51.47
CA GLY A 4 -12.26 -54.20 52.43
C GLY A 4 -13.31 -53.21 51.92
N THR A 5 -14.20 -53.57 50.98
CA THR A 5 -15.55 -54.15 51.21
C THR A 5 -16.50 -53.23 52.00
N GLY A 6 -17.72 -52.88 51.57
CA GLY A 6 -18.56 -53.30 50.45
C GLY A 6 -19.88 -52.51 50.40
N LEU A 7 -20.56 -52.60 49.24
CA LEU A 7 -21.99 -52.55 48.86
C LEU A 7 -23.10 -52.12 49.86
N PRO A 8 -24.36 -51.79 49.42
CA PRO A 8 -24.94 -51.79 48.06
C PRO A 8 -25.81 -50.56 47.66
N SER A 9 -26.21 -50.56 46.38
CA SER A 9 -27.18 -49.72 45.63
C SER A 9 -28.67 -49.84 46.10
N PRO A 10 -29.72 -49.44 45.34
CA PRO A 10 -29.93 -48.51 44.20
C PRO A 10 -31.24 -47.63 44.37
N GLU A 11 -31.82 -47.14 43.25
CA GLU A 11 -33.19 -46.60 43.02
C GLU A 11 -33.36 -45.07 43.16
N SER A 12 -33.53 -44.27 42.10
CA SER A 12 -34.56 -44.14 41.03
C SER A 12 -35.86 -43.49 41.50
N GLU A 13 -36.17 -42.30 40.95
CA GLU A 13 -37.50 -41.76 40.56
C GLU A 13 -37.31 -40.29 40.11
N GLU A 14 -37.52 -39.90 38.85
CA GLU A 14 -38.82 -39.52 38.21
C GLU A 14 -39.56 -38.42 39.00
N THR A 15 -39.94 -37.24 38.48
CA THR A 15 -40.78 -36.98 37.30
C THR A 15 -41.03 -35.47 37.13
N ALA A 16 -41.40 -35.09 35.89
CA ALA A 16 -42.36 -34.04 35.44
C ALA A 16 -42.16 -32.56 35.87
N ALA A 17 -41.86 -31.60 34.98
CA ALA A 17 -42.57 -31.06 33.80
C ALA A 17 -43.62 -29.96 34.11
N ASN A 18 -43.23 -28.70 33.78
CA ASN A 18 -44.00 -27.62 33.09
C ASN A 18 -45.20 -26.93 33.81
N PRO A 19 -45.76 -25.80 33.31
CA PRO A 19 -45.24 -24.64 32.54
C PRO A 19 -45.83 -23.25 33.00
N ILE A 20 -45.68 -22.22 32.15
CA ILE A 20 -46.53 -21.00 31.97
C ILE A 20 -46.30 -19.78 32.91
N THR A 21 -45.93 -18.63 32.33
CA THR A 21 -46.79 -17.42 32.19
C THR A 21 -45.98 -16.16 31.90
N GLY A 22 -46.38 -15.46 30.83
CA GLY A 22 -45.90 -14.12 30.52
C GLY A 22 -46.49 -13.06 31.44
N ARG A 23 -45.77 -11.94 31.55
CA ARG A 23 -46.32 -10.63 31.87
C ARG A 23 -45.35 -9.54 31.41
N GLU A 24 -45.89 -8.61 30.63
CA GLU A 24 -45.27 -7.36 30.19
C GLU A 24 -44.70 -6.54 31.36
N PRO A 25 -43.61 -5.78 31.15
CA PRO A 25 -43.25 -4.69 32.05
C PRO A 25 -43.95 -3.38 31.66
N ARG A 26 -44.58 -2.79 32.68
CA ARG A 26 -45.17 -1.45 32.75
C ARG A 26 -44.26 -0.36 32.17
N ILE A 27 -44.87 0.46 31.32
CA ILE A 27 -44.43 1.81 30.94
C ILE A 27 -44.36 2.69 32.20
N ARG A 28 -43.17 3.22 32.52
CA ARG A 28 -43.01 4.45 33.29
C ARG A 28 -42.46 5.52 32.36
N GLN A 29 -43.31 6.52 32.12
CA GLN A 29 -42.94 7.78 31.46
C GLN A 29 -41.81 8.45 32.23
N GLN A 30 -40.70 8.76 31.54
CA GLN A 30 -39.79 9.81 31.96
C GLN A 30 -39.95 10.96 30.97
N ASN A 31 -40.29 12.12 31.53
CA ASN A 31 -40.45 13.39 30.84
C ASN A 31 -39.19 13.77 30.04
N GLU A 32 -39.40 13.99 28.75
CA GLU A 32 -38.44 14.64 27.87
C GLU A 32 -38.17 16.08 28.34
N ILE A 33 -36.93 16.39 28.72
CA ILE A 33 -36.39 17.74 28.62
C ILE A 33 -35.41 17.74 27.45
N ARG A 34 -35.94 18.11 26.28
CA ARG A 34 -35.19 18.26 25.03
C ARG A 34 -34.23 19.45 25.13
N ALA A 35 -33.00 19.21 25.56
CA ALA A 35 -31.92 20.20 25.46
C ALA A 35 -31.56 20.41 23.97
N LYS A 36 -31.77 21.62 23.46
CA LYS A 36 -31.39 22.02 22.09
C LYS A 36 -29.87 21.90 21.91
N PRO A 37 -29.38 21.35 20.77
CA PRO A 37 -27.94 21.29 20.52
C PRO A 37 -27.36 22.69 20.30
N LYS A 38 -26.35 23.07 21.08
CA LYS A 38 -25.59 24.30 20.87
C LYS A 38 -24.83 24.17 19.54
N ARG A 39 -25.18 25.00 18.55
CA ARG A 39 -24.39 25.18 17.31
C ARG A 39 -22.98 25.63 17.69
N LYS A 40 -21.97 24.82 17.37
CA LYS A 40 -20.56 25.22 17.46
C LYS A 40 -20.25 26.09 16.24
N THR A 41 -19.91 27.36 16.47
CA THR A 41 -19.41 28.26 15.44
C THR A 41 -17.89 28.11 15.30
N LEU A 42 -17.38 28.28 14.07
CA LEU A 42 -15.96 28.18 13.65
C LEU A 42 -14.95 28.86 14.60
N PHE A 43 -15.38 29.89 15.32
CA PHE A 43 -14.54 30.66 16.24
C PHE A 43 -14.17 29.96 17.57
N SER A 44 -14.69 28.77 17.87
CA SER A 44 -14.26 28.01 19.06
C SER A 44 -12.87 27.37 18.92
N PHE A 45 -12.25 27.42 17.73
CA PHE A 45 -10.96 26.80 17.43
C PHE A 45 -9.73 27.68 17.70
N TYR A 46 -9.91 28.96 18.06
CA TYR A 46 -8.79 29.86 18.31
C TYR A 46 -8.79 30.31 19.76
N LYS A 47 -8.03 29.60 20.61
CA LYS A 47 -7.62 30.11 21.92
C LYS A 47 -6.11 30.35 21.87
N LYS A 48 -5.70 31.63 21.98
CA LYS A 48 -4.29 32.03 22.11
C LYS A 48 -3.76 31.54 23.46
N VAL A 49 -2.63 30.84 23.44
CA VAL A 49 -1.80 30.61 24.62
C VAL A 49 -0.89 31.82 24.75
N THR A 50 -0.99 32.55 25.86
CA THR A 50 -0.02 33.56 26.29
C THR A 50 0.99 32.88 27.20
N THR A 51 2.27 32.94 26.84
CA THR A 51 3.41 32.56 27.67
C THR A 51 4.19 33.82 28.06
N GLU A 52 4.25 34.13 29.35
CA GLU A 52 5.27 34.98 29.99
C GLU A 52 6.40 34.02 30.45
N GLY A 53 7.66 34.21 30.01
CA GLY A 53 8.80 34.74 30.81
C GLY A 53 9.43 33.63 31.69
N GLU A 54 10.74 33.33 31.76
CA GLU A 54 11.99 34.08 31.60
C GLU A 54 13.20 33.11 31.43
N GLY A 55 14.22 33.52 30.64
CA GLY A 55 15.70 33.44 30.90
C GLY A 55 16.40 32.07 31.07
N VAL A 56 17.61 31.75 30.57
CA VAL A 56 18.91 32.47 30.42
C VAL A 56 19.81 31.57 29.52
N ASP A 57 20.33 32.08 28.39
CA ASP A 57 21.76 32.34 28.03
C ASP A 57 22.67 31.13 27.69
N GLY A 58 23.49 31.28 26.63
CA GLY A 58 24.51 30.30 26.20
C GLY A 58 24.77 30.22 24.70
N SER A 59 25.87 30.82 24.26
CA SER A 59 26.38 31.12 22.91
C SER A 59 26.86 29.97 22.00
N VAL A 60 26.61 30.13 20.69
CA VAL A 60 27.52 30.03 19.50
C VAL A 60 28.36 28.76 19.30
N ASP A 61 28.14 28.01 18.20
CA ASP A 61 29.08 27.94 17.05
C ASP A 61 28.63 27.05 15.86
N GLN A 62 29.00 27.55 14.67
CA GLN A 62 29.37 26.90 13.41
C GLN A 62 28.48 25.87 12.68
N ILE A 63 27.99 26.33 11.52
CA ILE A 63 27.52 25.56 10.38
C ILE A 63 28.74 25.18 9.52
N CYS A 64 28.91 23.88 9.24
CA CYS A 64 29.76 23.40 8.15
C CYS A 64 28.90 23.10 6.91
N GLU A 65 29.33 23.66 5.79
CA GLU A 65 28.86 23.38 4.43
C GLU A 65 29.06 21.91 4.04
N LEU A 66 28.13 21.37 3.25
CA LEU A 66 28.42 20.29 2.30
C LEU A 66 27.68 20.55 0.98
N ASP A 67 28.49 20.50 -0.08
CA ASP A 67 28.24 20.80 -1.48
C ASP A 67 27.09 20.01 -2.13
N ALA A 68 26.40 20.66 -3.08
CA ALA A 68 25.62 20.01 -4.12
C ALA A 68 26.02 20.56 -5.50
N THR A 69 26.59 19.68 -6.32
CA THR A 69 26.95 19.89 -7.73
C THR A 69 25.68 20.01 -8.60
N PRO A 70 25.67 20.80 -9.70
CA PRO A 70 24.45 21.13 -10.43
C PRO A 70 24.13 20.12 -11.54
N ALA A 71 22.85 19.73 -11.63
CA ALA A 71 22.29 18.95 -12.73
C ALA A 71 21.78 19.85 -13.87
N ALA A 72 21.93 19.33 -15.08
CA ALA A 72 21.85 19.97 -16.40
C ALA A 72 20.55 20.71 -16.75
N ALA A 73 20.71 21.74 -17.59
CA ALA A 73 19.65 22.51 -18.24
C ALA A 73 19.04 21.79 -19.46
N PRO A 74 17.73 21.98 -19.75
CA PRO A 74 17.12 21.66 -21.05
C PRO A 74 17.11 22.89 -21.99
N PRO A 75 16.84 22.69 -23.29
CA PRO A 75 17.51 23.43 -24.37
C PRO A 75 16.81 24.74 -24.78
N ALA A 76 17.63 25.59 -25.41
CA ALA A 76 17.27 26.87 -26.01
C ALA A 76 16.22 26.75 -27.11
N VAL A 77 15.24 27.66 -27.10
CA VAL A 77 14.32 27.89 -28.22
C VAL A 77 14.75 29.17 -28.94
N VAL A 78 14.92 29.02 -30.25
CA VAL A 78 15.41 29.98 -31.23
C VAL A 78 14.42 31.15 -31.42
N LEU A 79 14.92 32.38 -31.35
CA LEU A 79 14.22 33.59 -31.77
C LEU A 79 14.44 33.80 -33.27
N GLN A 80 13.38 34.02 -34.03
CA GLN A 80 13.45 34.65 -35.36
C GLN A 80 12.79 36.03 -35.29
N ASP A 81 13.60 37.04 -35.58
CA ASP A 81 13.23 38.42 -35.85
C ASP A 81 12.68 38.54 -37.28
N GLU A 82 11.61 39.29 -37.47
CA GLU A 82 11.37 40.04 -38.72
C GLU A 82 10.71 41.38 -38.39
N ALA A 83 11.24 42.44 -39.00
CA ALA A 83 10.90 43.83 -38.73
C ALA A 83 10.35 44.54 -39.98
N SER A 84 9.62 45.64 -39.72
CA SER A 84 9.32 46.83 -40.59
C SER A 84 7.81 47.02 -41.00
N PRO A 85 7.33 48.24 -41.38
CA PRO A 85 6.59 49.14 -40.47
C PRO A 85 5.28 49.84 -40.99
N SER A 86 4.45 50.32 -40.02
CA SER A 86 3.45 51.44 -40.06
C SER A 86 2.11 51.30 -40.82
N PRO A 87 1.02 52.11 -40.57
CA PRO A 87 0.73 53.08 -39.50
C PRO A 87 -0.67 52.97 -38.79
N ALA A 88 -0.76 53.55 -37.58
CA ALA A 88 -1.93 54.17 -36.89
C ALA A 88 -3.30 53.45 -36.69
N GLY A 89 -3.51 52.90 -35.47
CA GLY A 89 -4.78 52.71 -34.72
C GLY A 89 -5.82 51.69 -35.23
N PRO A 90 -6.66 51.00 -34.41
CA PRO A 90 -6.98 51.18 -32.97
C PRO A 90 -6.84 49.92 -32.06
N GLU A 91 -6.82 50.16 -30.73
CA GLU A 91 -7.05 49.25 -29.55
C GLU A 91 -6.28 47.91 -29.41
N PRO A 92 -5.83 47.53 -28.19
CA PRO A 92 -5.20 46.23 -27.96
C PRO A 92 -6.24 45.10 -28.06
N LYS A 93 -6.31 44.46 -29.23
CA LYS A 93 -7.18 43.30 -29.48
C LYS A 93 -6.65 42.08 -28.74
N ILE A 94 -7.35 41.67 -27.68
CA ILE A 94 -7.24 40.31 -27.14
C ILE A 94 -7.74 39.34 -28.23
N ARG A 95 -6.83 38.60 -28.86
CA ARG A 95 -7.21 37.56 -29.85
C ARG A 95 -7.51 36.26 -29.11
N ARG A 96 -8.78 35.87 -29.05
CA ARG A 96 -9.19 34.48 -28.77
C ARG A 96 -8.90 33.64 -30.02
N LEU A 97 -8.08 32.59 -29.89
CA LEU A 97 -8.16 31.43 -30.78
C LEU A 97 -8.95 30.34 -30.04
N ASN A 98 -10.00 29.82 -30.68
CA ASN A 98 -10.82 28.74 -30.14
C ASN A 98 -10.14 27.38 -30.39
N SER A 99 -9.77 26.66 -29.33
CA SER A 99 -9.77 25.18 -29.21
C SER A 99 -9.36 24.78 -27.80
N GLU A 100 -9.85 23.64 -27.30
CA GLU A 100 -9.87 23.18 -25.89
C GLU A 100 -8.52 22.99 -25.15
N ASP A 101 -7.43 23.57 -25.62
CA ASP A 101 -6.17 23.76 -24.86
C ASP A 101 -5.54 25.13 -25.21
N SER A 102 -6.35 26.19 -25.07
CA SER A 102 -5.91 27.54 -25.42
C SER A 102 -4.85 28.03 -24.42
N VAL A 103 -3.61 28.21 -24.89
CA VAL A 103 -2.54 28.91 -24.17
C VAL A 103 -2.94 30.39 -24.09
N LEU A 104 -3.21 30.89 -22.90
CA LEU A 104 -3.50 32.31 -22.69
C LEU A 104 -2.22 33.12 -22.95
N ILE A 105 -2.13 33.76 -24.11
CA ILE A 105 -1.02 34.63 -24.47
C ILE A 105 -1.25 36.01 -23.81
N VAL A 106 -0.25 36.48 -23.08
CA VAL A 106 -0.31 37.73 -22.34
C VAL A 106 0.66 38.76 -22.92
N GLU A 107 0.21 40.01 -23.08
CA GLU A 107 1.05 41.13 -23.48
C GLU A 107 1.98 41.54 -22.33
N ARG A 108 3.29 41.60 -22.59
CA ARG A 108 4.31 41.81 -21.55
C ARG A 108 4.59 43.27 -21.27
N ASP A 109 4.53 44.12 -22.28
CA ASP A 109 4.80 45.55 -22.10
C ASP A 109 3.70 46.16 -21.21
N PRO A 110 4.03 46.73 -20.04
CA PRO A 110 3.04 47.26 -19.11
C PRO A 110 2.26 48.46 -19.66
N GLY A 111 2.78 49.12 -20.70
CA GLY A 111 2.09 50.17 -21.42
C GLY A 111 1.14 49.67 -22.50
N LEU A 112 1.30 48.45 -23.00
CA LEU A 112 0.45 47.88 -24.06
C LEU A 112 -0.59 46.90 -23.51
N ARG A 113 -0.30 46.24 -22.39
CA ARG A 113 -1.20 45.25 -21.80
C ARG A 113 -2.50 45.87 -21.28
N GLY A 114 -3.61 45.16 -21.50
CA GLY A 114 -4.91 45.45 -20.92
C GLY A 114 -4.90 45.24 -19.39
N SER A 115 -5.91 45.75 -18.70
CA SER A 115 -6.08 45.51 -17.27
C SER A 115 -6.40 44.04 -16.99
N ILE A 116 -6.04 43.52 -15.83
CA ILE A 116 -6.46 42.17 -15.40
C ILE A 116 -8.00 42.03 -15.41
N TRP A 117 -8.71 43.13 -15.17
CA TRP A 117 -10.18 43.18 -15.20
C TRP A 117 -10.78 43.07 -16.60
N ASP A 118 -9.97 43.23 -17.66
CA ASP A 118 -10.42 43.12 -19.04
C ASP A 118 -10.45 41.65 -19.51
N TYR A 119 -9.85 40.73 -18.74
CA TYR A 119 -9.96 39.29 -18.96
C TYR A 119 -11.31 38.77 -18.42
N PRO A 120 -11.91 37.74 -19.05
CA PRO A 120 -13.05 36.99 -18.50
C PRO A 120 -12.81 36.60 -17.04
N VAL A 121 -13.85 36.65 -16.20
CA VAL A 121 -13.74 36.48 -14.73
C VAL A 121 -13.05 35.17 -14.35
N ASP A 122 -13.34 34.10 -15.09
CA ASP A 122 -12.77 32.77 -14.99
C ASP A 122 -11.28 32.69 -15.40
N GLU A 123 -10.80 33.59 -16.26
CA GLU A 123 -9.41 33.63 -16.74
C GLU A 123 -8.51 34.59 -15.94
N GLN A 124 -9.07 35.48 -15.11
CA GLN A 124 -8.27 36.50 -14.41
C GLN A 124 -7.21 35.90 -13.48
N ASP A 125 -7.53 34.82 -12.76
CA ASP A 125 -6.55 34.13 -11.90
C ASP A 125 -5.44 33.47 -12.72
N ARG A 126 -5.82 32.83 -13.84
CA ARG A 126 -4.86 32.25 -14.80
C ARG A 126 -3.93 33.33 -15.36
N ALA A 127 -4.46 34.48 -15.78
CA ALA A 127 -3.66 35.61 -16.23
C ALA A 127 -2.69 36.09 -15.14
N ARG A 128 -3.16 36.28 -13.90
CA ARG A 128 -2.30 36.68 -12.76
C ARG A 128 -1.15 35.71 -12.54
N ARG A 129 -1.41 34.40 -12.60
CA ARG A 129 -0.37 33.35 -12.45
C ARG A 129 0.66 33.39 -13.57
N ILE A 130 0.24 33.58 -14.82
CA ILE A 130 1.15 33.69 -15.97
C ILE A 130 2.05 34.93 -15.81
N TYR A 131 1.48 36.10 -15.52
CA TYR A 131 2.29 37.30 -15.26
C TYR A 131 3.25 37.08 -14.10
N ALA A 132 2.78 36.52 -12.98
CA ALA A 132 3.61 36.28 -11.79
C ALA A 132 4.78 35.32 -12.07
N MET A 133 4.57 34.29 -12.89
CA MET A 133 5.61 33.35 -13.35
C MET A 133 6.68 34.08 -14.18
N LEU A 134 6.24 34.95 -15.11
CA LEU A 134 7.14 35.67 -16.00
C LEU A 134 7.82 36.87 -15.30
N GLY A 135 7.34 37.29 -14.13
CA GLY A 135 7.92 38.36 -13.31
C GLY A 135 7.72 39.78 -13.86
N PRO A 136 8.18 40.81 -13.11
CA PRO A 136 8.06 42.21 -13.51
C PRO A 136 8.85 42.49 -14.79
N TYR A 137 8.27 43.30 -15.67
CA TYR A 137 8.89 43.71 -16.93
C TYR A 137 9.98 44.78 -16.71
N GLN A 138 11.20 44.33 -16.44
CA GLN A 138 12.37 45.17 -16.14
C GLN A 138 13.43 45.10 -17.25
N ILE A 139 13.24 45.87 -18.32
CA ILE A 139 14.21 45.95 -19.42
C ILE A 139 15.16 47.12 -19.20
N VAL A 140 16.47 46.85 -19.23
CA VAL A 140 17.51 47.87 -19.20
C VAL A 140 17.86 48.28 -20.63
N LYS A 141 17.73 49.57 -20.95
CA LYS A 141 18.16 50.16 -22.23
C LYS A 141 19.47 50.92 -22.05
N GLU A 142 20.29 50.94 -23.11
CA GLU A 142 21.50 51.77 -23.16
C GLU A 142 21.18 53.27 -23.08
N LYS A 143 20.08 53.69 -23.73
CA LYS A 143 19.59 55.08 -23.72
C LYS A 143 18.07 55.12 -23.59
N TYR A 144 17.59 55.98 -22.69
CA TYR A 144 16.16 56.26 -22.50
C TYR A 144 15.78 57.60 -23.14
N PRO A 145 14.53 57.74 -23.65
CA PRO A 145 14.07 58.99 -24.24
C PRO A 145 14.16 60.16 -23.25
N TYR A 146 14.57 61.33 -23.75
CA TYR A 146 14.53 62.57 -22.98
C TYR A 146 13.14 63.21 -23.05
N SER A 147 12.68 63.71 -21.91
CA SER A 147 11.47 64.51 -21.78
C SER A 147 11.74 65.78 -20.97
N GLY A 148 10.90 66.81 -21.18
CA GLY A 148 11.01 68.11 -20.52
C GLY A 148 11.70 69.19 -21.36
N PRO A 149 12.00 70.36 -20.76
CA PRO A 149 12.62 71.49 -21.47
C PRO A 149 14.02 71.15 -21.99
N LYS A 150 14.39 71.68 -23.16
CA LYS A 150 15.73 71.48 -23.78
C LYS A 150 16.89 71.89 -22.86
N SER A 151 16.67 72.82 -21.92
CA SER A 151 17.66 73.27 -20.95
C SER A 151 17.97 72.25 -19.86
N HIS A 152 17.01 71.41 -19.49
CA HIS A 152 17.15 70.39 -18.44
C HIS A 152 16.41 69.12 -18.83
N PRO A 153 16.91 68.38 -19.84
CA PRO A 153 16.29 67.14 -20.28
C PRO A 153 16.33 66.11 -19.15
N ARG A 154 15.23 65.38 -18.96
CA ARG A 154 15.11 64.33 -17.93
C ARG A 154 14.72 63.04 -18.61
N CYS A 155 15.24 61.92 -18.13
CA CYS A 155 14.88 60.61 -18.64
C CYS A 155 14.75 59.63 -17.48
N PHE A 156 14.10 58.50 -17.76
CA PHE A 156 14.12 57.35 -16.86
C PHE A 156 15.56 56.91 -16.58
N GLN A 157 15.82 56.48 -15.35
CA GLN A 157 17.14 56.02 -14.93
C GLN A 157 17.12 54.52 -14.65
N ALA A 158 17.98 53.76 -15.32
CA ALA A 158 18.03 52.29 -15.19
C ALA A 158 18.22 51.81 -13.74
N HIS A 159 18.97 52.56 -12.91
CA HIS A 159 19.22 52.17 -11.51
C HIS A 159 17.93 52.12 -10.68
N TRP A 160 16.86 52.82 -11.06
CA TRP A 160 15.58 52.73 -10.37
C TRP A 160 14.96 51.33 -10.44
N LEU A 161 15.23 50.55 -11.49
CA LEU A 161 14.78 49.14 -11.56
C LEU A 161 15.44 48.27 -10.49
N LYS A 162 16.70 48.59 -10.15
CA LYS A 162 17.45 47.89 -9.09
C LYS A 162 16.99 48.33 -7.70
N GLU A 163 16.71 49.62 -7.52
CA GLU A 163 16.25 50.19 -6.25
C GLU A 163 14.80 49.78 -5.92
N PHE A 164 13.95 49.62 -6.94
CA PHE A 164 12.53 49.29 -6.79
C PHE A 164 12.19 48.01 -7.56
N SER A 165 12.26 46.86 -6.88
CA SER A 165 12.01 45.52 -7.46
C SER A 165 10.60 45.32 -8.04
N TRP A 166 9.63 46.16 -7.66
CA TRP A 166 8.26 46.15 -8.19
C TRP A 166 8.07 46.99 -9.46
N LEU A 167 9.05 47.82 -9.82
CA LEU A 167 8.95 48.82 -10.87
C LEU A 167 9.11 48.20 -12.26
N GLU A 168 8.21 48.54 -13.17
CA GLU A 168 8.28 48.15 -14.58
C GLU A 168 8.39 49.38 -15.47
N TYR A 169 9.09 49.27 -16.60
CA TYR A 169 9.22 50.34 -17.58
C TYR A 169 8.65 49.91 -18.93
N SER A 170 7.81 50.75 -19.52
CA SER A 170 7.27 50.56 -20.88
C SER A 170 8.08 51.40 -21.88
N PRO A 171 8.83 50.78 -22.81
CA PRO A 171 9.42 51.48 -23.95
C PRO A 171 8.36 52.12 -24.85
N ALA A 172 7.20 51.48 -25.01
CA ALA A 172 6.14 51.97 -25.88
C ALA A 172 5.51 53.29 -25.38
N LYS A 173 5.38 53.46 -24.06
CA LYS A 173 4.77 54.66 -23.45
C LYS A 173 5.77 55.64 -22.83
N ASP A 174 7.06 55.30 -22.76
CA ASP A 174 8.06 55.99 -21.95
C ASP A 174 7.52 56.34 -20.55
N ALA A 175 7.04 55.31 -19.85
CA ALA A 175 6.37 55.43 -18.57
C ALA A 175 6.61 54.20 -17.69
N VAL A 176 6.53 54.40 -16.37
CA VAL A 176 6.68 53.32 -15.39
C VAL A 176 5.37 52.89 -14.76
N PHE A 177 5.33 51.63 -14.36
CA PHE A 177 4.19 50.96 -13.76
C PHE A 177 4.64 50.17 -12.52
N CYS A 178 3.68 49.77 -11.70
CA CYS A 178 3.91 48.95 -10.52
C CYS A 178 3.31 47.56 -10.73
N PHE A 179 4.17 46.54 -10.73
CA PHE A 179 3.77 45.18 -11.07
C PHE A 179 2.76 44.57 -10.09
N PRO A 180 3.00 44.56 -8.75
CA PRO A 180 2.01 44.05 -7.80
C PRO A 180 0.69 44.82 -7.85
N CYS A 181 0.76 46.14 -8.03
CA CYS A 181 -0.44 46.96 -8.14
C CYS A 181 -1.21 46.69 -9.44
N TYR A 182 -0.55 46.40 -10.55
CA TYR A 182 -1.22 45.98 -11.78
C TYR A 182 -2.00 44.67 -11.57
N LEU A 183 -1.43 43.70 -10.85
CA LEU A 183 -2.05 42.39 -10.62
C LEU A 183 -3.25 42.44 -9.67
N PHE A 184 -3.16 43.21 -8.58
CA PHE A 184 -4.08 43.10 -7.45
C PHE A 184 -4.86 44.37 -7.09
N SER A 185 -4.56 45.52 -7.71
CA SER A 185 -5.32 46.74 -7.40
C SER A 185 -6.78 46.58 -7.80
N LYS A 186 -7.66 47.12 -6.95
CA LYS A 186 -9.08 47.30 -7.25
C LYS A 186 -9.26 48.14 -8.52
N LYS A 187 -10.38 47.92 -9.22
CA LYS A 187 -10.78 48.74 -10.38
C LYS A 187 -10.63 50.23 -10.03
N PRO A 188 -10.00 51.06 -10.89
CA PRO A 188 -9.75 52.47 -10.60
C PRO A 188 -11.02 53.19 -10.17
N SER A 189 -11.02 53.78 -8.97
CA SER A 189 -12.19 54.41 -8.35
C SER A 189 -12.50 55.81 -8.88
N GLY A 190 -12.00 56.16 -10.08
CA GLY A 190 -12.18 57.48 -10.71
C GLY A 190 -11.45 58.64 -10.03
N ARG A 191 -10.88 58.46 -8.82
CA ARG A 191 -10.07 59.49 -8.15
C ARG A 191 -8.80 59.80 -8.94
N ALA A 192 -8.53 61.09 -9.15
CA ALA A 192 -7.33 61.55 -9.82
C ALA A 192 -6.06 61.00 -9.14
N GLY A 193 -5.18 60.38 -9.91
CA GLY A 193 -3.92 59.79 -9.42
C GLY A 193 -3.98 58.30 -9.08
N SER A 194 -5.16 57.72 -8.85
CA SER A 194 -5.30 56.32 -8.40
C SER A 194 -4.85 55.25 -9.41
N ASN A 195 -4.78 55.59 -10.70
CA ASN A 195 -4.40 54.67 -11.78
C ASN A 195 -3.08 55.02 -12.47
N VAL A 196 -2.28 55.90 -11.87
CA VAL A 196 -1.03 56.40 -12.47
C VAL A 196 -0.01 55.26 -12.64
N PHE A 197 0.14 54.39 -11.64
CA PHE A 197 1.09 53.28 -11.69
C PHE A 197 0.51 51.97 -12.25
N THR A 198 -0.76 51.94 -12.66
CA THR A 198 -1.44 50.71 -13.11
C THR A 198 -1.98 50.79 -14.53
N VAL A 199 -2.54 51.93 -14.95
CA VAL A 199 -3.19 52.08 -16.27
C VAL A 199 -2.54 53.18 -17.12
N LYS A 200 -2.34 54.38 -16.54
CA LYS A 200 -1.87 55.55 -17.30
C LYS A 200 -0.35 55.52 -17.54
N GLY A 201 0.41 55.01 -16.59
CA GLY A 201 1.87 55.09 -16.55
C GLY A 201 2.34 56.40 -15.92
N PHE A 202 3.37 56.32 -15.08
CA PHE A 202 4.03 57.46 -14.49
C PHE A 202 5.21 57.92 -15.37
N LYS A 203 5.27 59.20 -15.72
CA LYS A 203 6.36 59.79 -16.55
C LYS A 203 6.91 61.12 -16.05
N SER A 204 6.55 61.53 -14.84
CA SER A 204 6.97 62.81 -14.25
C SER A 204 8.33 62.69 -13.56
N TRP A 205 9.40 62.52 -14.34
CA TRP A 205 10.77 62.25 -13.84
C TRP A 205 11.30 63.27 -12.83
N LYS A 206 10.84 64.53 -12.89
CA LYS A 206 11.19 65.56 -11.91
C LYS A 206 10.80 65.19 -10.46
N LYS A 207 9.72 64.42 -10.28
CA LYS A 207 9.18 64.04 -8.97
C LYS A 207 9.84 62.80 -8.37
N VAL A 208 10.81 62.19 -9.06
CA VAL A 208 11.55 61.03 -8.54
C VAL A 208 12.76 61.47 -7.70
N LYS A 209 13.28 62.69 -7.92
CA LYS A 209 14.42 63.24 -7.19
C LYS A 209 14.04 64.13 -5.98
N SER A 210 12.79 64.11 -5.54
CA SER A 210 12.26 65.01 -4.51
C SER A 210 12.42 64.50 -3.05
N GLY A 211 13.44 63.67 -2.77
CA GLY A 211 13.67 63.14 -1.43
C GLY A 211 12.46 62.39 -0.86
N LYS A 212 11.95 62.82 0.31
CA LYS A 212 10.77 62.24 0.97
C LYS A 212 9.46 62.40 0.17
N GLU A 213 9.41 63.37 -0.76
CA GLU A 213 8.28 63.56 -1.68
C GLU A 213 8.48 62.82 -3.02
N CYS A 214 9.42 61.86 -3.07
CA CYS A 214 9.61 61.02 -4.25
C CYS A 214 8.33 60.28 -4.59
N ALA A 215 7.86 60.42 -5.83
CA ALA A 215 6.61 59.80 -6.29
C ALA A 215 6.58 58.27 -6.12
N PHE A 216 7.74 57.59 -6.15
CA PHE A 216 7.82 56.15 -5.91
C PHE A 216 7.64 55.81 -4.42
N LEU A 217 8.28 56.55 -3.52
CA LEU A 217 8.11 56.39 -2.08
C LEU A 217 6.68 56.75 -1.64
N SER A 218 6.13 57.84 -2.19
CA SER A 218 4.73 58.21 -1.94
C SER A 218 3.74 57.16 -2.47
N HIS A 219 4.07 56.46 -3.55
CA HIS A 219 3.26 55.34 -4.05
C HIS A 219 3.31 54.14 -3.10
N MET A 220 4.50 53.80 -2.60
CA MET A 220 4.67 52.73 -1.62
C MET A 220 3.96 53.03 -0.30
N GLY A 221 3.76 54.30 0.03
CA GLY A 221 3.20 54.74 1.30
C GLY A 221 4.21 54.62 2.44
N SER A 222 3.88 55.21 3.58
CA SER A 222 4.74 55.22 4.77
C SER A 222 4.51 54.04 5.72
N ASP A 223 3.42 53.30 5.54
CA ASP A 223 3.01 52.21 6.43
C ASP A 223 2.68 50.91 5.68
N SER A 224 2.66 49.81 6.42
CA SER A 224 2.32 48.47 5.92
C SER A 224 0.85 48.31 5.48
N ASN A 225 0.01 49.32 5.74
CA ASN A 225 -1.40 49.35 5.34
C ASN A 225 -1.64 50.09 4.03
N SER A 226 -0.59 50.57 3.37
CA SER A 226 -0.74 51.21 2.07
C SER A 226 -1.32 50.25 1.03
N ALA A 227 -2.00 50.81 0.03
CA ALA A 227 -2.54 50.01 -1.07
C ALA A 227 -1.44 49.22 -1.82
N HIS A 228 -0.25 49.81 -1.93
CA HIS A 228 0.91 49.15 -2.50
C HIS A 228 1.36 47.96 -1.64
N SER A 229 1.53 48.16 -0.33
CA SER A 229 1.96 47.11 0.60
C SER A 229 0.99 45.93 0.64
N TYR A 230 -0.32 46.20 0.60
CA TYR A 230 -1.36 45.19 0.45
C TYR A 230 -1.19 44.38 -0.85
N ASN A 231 -1.02 45.05 -1.99
CA ASN A 231 -0.84 44.39 -3.28
C ASN A 231 0.46 43.56 -3.36
N VAL A 232 1.55 44.04 -2.75
CA VAL A 232 2.80 43.29 -2.58
C VAL A 232 2.56 42.03 -1.75
N THR A 233 1.80 42.14 -0.66
CA THR A 233 1.42 40.99 0.18
C THR A 233 0.60 39.97 -0.61
N CYS A 234 -0.39 40.41 -1.39
CA CYS A 234 -1.16 39.52 -2.27
C CYS A 234 -0.27 38.81 -3.31
N TYR A 235 0.68 39.53 -3.89
CA TYR A 235 1.63 38.96 -4.85
C TYR A 235 2.56 37.91 -4.20
N ASN A 236 3.08 38.19 -3.01
CA ASN A 236 3.89 37.22 -2.26
C ASN A 236 3.09 35.99 -1.85
N ASN A 237 1.82 36.17 -1.45
CA ASN A 237 0.93 35.05 -1.14
C ASN A 237 0.65 34.17 -2.38
N LEU A 238 0.43 34.77 -3.56
CA LEU A 238 0.28 34.02 -4.81
C LEU A 238 1.54 33.23 -5.18
N LYS A 239 2.72 33.74 -4.84
CA LYS A 239 4.00 33.03 -5.04
C LYS A 239 4.20 31.88 -4.06
N ASN A 240 3.63 31.96 -2.86
CA ASN A 240 3.74 30.93 -1.83
C ASN A 240 2.78 29.76 -2.11
N GLN A 241 3.07 28.99 -3.16
CA GLN A 241 2.25 27.85 -3.59
C GLN A 241 1.99 26.85 -2.45
N LEU A 242 2.97 26.61 -1.57
CA LEU A 242 2.83 25.68 -0.44
C LEU A 242 1.78 26.11 0.60
N GLY A 243 1.48 27.42 0.69
CA GLY A 243 0.47 27.96 1.61
C GLY A 243 -0.96 27.98 1.06
N HIS A 244 -1.19 27.54 -0.18
CA HIS A 244 -2.54 27.45 -0.73
C HIS A 244 -3.35 26.38 0.00
N ILE A 245 -4.61 26.67 0.30
CA ILE A 245 -5.51 25.76 1.04
C ILE A 245 -5.60 24.40 0.36
N ASP A 246 -5.73 24.37 -0.97
CA ASP A 246 -5.84 23.11 -1.73
C ASP A 246 -4.58 22.26 -1.54
N ASN A 247 -3.39 22.85 -1.71
CA ASN A 247 -2.11 22.18 -1.51
C ASN A 247 -1.92 21.71 -0.06
N MET A 248 -2.33 22.51 0.93
CA MET A 248 -2.28 22.13 2.34
C MET A 248 -3.24 20.99 2.67
N VAL A 249 -4.43 20.97 2.05
CA VAL A 249 -5.43 19.90 2.22
C VAL A 249 -4.93 18.60 1.58
N GLU A 250 -4.34 18.66 0.38
CA GLU A 250 -3.73 17.50 -0.28
C GLU A 250 -2.54 16.95 0.51
N GLN A 251 -1.64 17.80 0.99
CA GLN A 251 -0.51 17.39 1.84
C GLN A 251 -0.99 16.76 3.15
N ARG A 252 -2.02 17.32 3.78
CA ARG A 252 -2.62 16.74 4.98
C ARG A 252 -3.25 15.38 4.69
N THR A 253 -3.93 15.24 3.56
CA THR A 253 -4.57 13.99 3.13
C THR A 253 -3.53 12.89 2.90
N SER A 254 -2.45 13.19 2.17
CA SER A 254 -1.36 12.23 1.94
C SER A 254 -0.62 11.83 3.22
N LEU A 255 -0.40 12.77 4.14
CA LEU A 255 0.20 12.46 5.46
C LEU A 255 -0.72 11.57 6.30
N GLU A 256 -2.03 11.81 6.27
CA GLU A 256 -3.02 10.97 6.96
C GLU A 256 -3.05 9.55 6.36
N VAL A 257 -3.00 9.41 5.04
CA VAL A 257 -2.88 8.12 4.35
C VAL A 257 -1.60 7.39 4.78
N LYS A 258 -0.44 8.07 4.80
CA LYS A 258 0.84 7.49 5.25
C LYS A 258 0.74 6.96 6.69
N ARG A 259 0.15 7.74 7.60
CA ARG A 259 -0.06 7.33 9.01
C ARG A 259 -0.99 6.13 9.14
N ASN A 260 -2.08 6.10 8.36
CA ASN A 260 -3.00 4.97 8.35
C ASN A 260 -2.32 3.69 7.86
N ARG A 261 -1.54 3.79 6.77
CA ARG A 261 -0.75 2.66 6.23
C ARG A 261 0.28 2.17 7.25
N LEU A 262 1.02 3.07 7.92
CA LEU A 262 1.99 2.69 8.95
C LEU A 262 1.33 1.92 10.09
N ARG A 263 0.18 2.38 10.58
CA ARG A 263 -0.57 1.70 11.65
C ARG A 263 -0.97 0.28 11.26
N LEU A 264 -1.52 0.11 10.06
CA LEU A 264 -1.95 -1.20 9.58
C LEU A 264 -0.74 -2.11 9.31
N ARG A 265 0.36 -1.57 8.77
CA ARG A 265 1.62 -2.28 8.58
C ARG A 265 2.13 -2.90 9.88
N VAL A 266 2.17 -2.14 10.97
CA VAL A 266 2.58 -2.65 12.29
C VAL A 266 1.71 -3.82 12.74
N SER A 267 0.39 -3.74 12.51
CA SER A 267 -0.54 -4.82 12.84
C SER A 267 -0.28 -6.07 11.99
N ILE A 268 -0.07 -5.90 10.68
CA ILE A 268 0.23 -7.01 9.75
C ILE A 268 1.56 -7.67 10.10
N ASP A 269 2.60 -6.88 10.35
CA ASP A 269 3.94 -7.39 10.66
C ASP A 269 3.94 -8.16 12.00
N THR A 270 3.20 -7.68 13.00
CA THR A 270 2.98 -8.38 14.27
C THR A 270 2.26 -9.71 14.07
N ILE A 271 1.16 -9.72 13.31
CA ILE A 271 0.40 -10.95 13.00
C ILE A 271 1.26 -11.96 12.25
N ARG A 272 2.03 -11.49 11.26
CA ARG A 272 2.95 -12.32 10.49
C ARG A 272 3.97 -12.98 11.40
N TRP A 273 4.60 -12.21 12.28
CA TRP A 273 5.58 -12.73 13.23
C TRP A 273 4.97 -13.80 14.15
N LEU A 274 3.82 -13.51 14.75
CA LEU A 274 3.13 -14.46 15.65
C LEU A 274 2.74 -15.75 14.93
N ALA A 275 2.23 -15.66 13.70
CA ALA A 275 1.88 -16.82 12.89
C ALA A 275 3.12 -17.68 12.58
N PHE A 276 4.22 -17.06 12.17
CA PHE A 276 5.47 -17.77 11.83
C PHE A 276 6.15 -18.42 13.03
N GLN A 277 5.96 -17.88 14.23
CA GLN A 277 6.51 -18.45 15.47
C GLN A 277 5.52 -19.39 16.17
N ALA A 278 4.36 -19.66 15.57
CA ALA A 278 3.26 -20.42 16.19
C ALA A 278 2.83 -19.87 17.56
N CYS A 279 3.05 -18.59 17.84
CA CYS A 279 2.69 -17.96 19.09
C CYS A 279 1.17 -17.71 19.18
N ALA A 280 0.62 -17.76 20.40
CA ALA A 280 -0.73 -17.29 20.66
C ALA A 280 -0.81 -15.78 20.41
N PHE A 281 -1.93 -15.29 19.91
CA PHE A 281 -2.10 -13.85 19.63
C PHE A 281 -2.66 -13.13 20.86
N ARG A 282 -3.66 -13.77 21.49
CA ARG A 282 -4.48 -13.17 22.54
C ARG A 282 -3.99 -13.50 23.93
N GLY A 283 -4.27 -12.58 24.85
CA GLY A 283 -4.09 -12.76 26.30
C GLY A 283 -5.32 -13.38 26.95
N HIS A 284 -5.20 -13.78 28.21
CA HIS A 284 -6.38 -14.12 29.03
C HIS A 284 -7.20 -12.89 29.38
N ASP A 285 -6.53 -11.74 29.58
CA ASP A 285 -7.12 -10.45 29.87
C ASP A 285 -6.41 -9.38 29.03
N GLU A 286 -7.13 -8.80 28.07
CA GLU A 286 -6.64 -7.73 27.19
C GLU A 286 -7.07 -6.34 27.69
N SER A 287 -7.60 -6.22 28.91
CA SER A 287 -7.96 -4.93 29.51
C SER A 287 -6.75 -4.04 29.74
N GLU A 288 -6.95 -2.72 29.76
CA GLU A 288 -5.86 -1.73 29.92
C GLU A 288 -5.09 -1.88 31.24
N ASN A 289 -5.72 -2.44 32.27
CA ASN A 289 -5.10 -2.67 33.58
C ASN A 289 -4.38 -4.03 33.69
N SER A 290 -4.45 -4.85 32.65
CA SER A 290 -3.79 -6.14 32.62
C SER A 290 -2.27 -5.96 32.55
N ARG A 291 -1.54 -6.71 33.37
CA ARG A 291 -0.07 -6.78 33.31
C ARG A 291 0.44 -7.45 32.02
N ASN A 292 -0.42 -8.20 31.33
CA ASN A 292 -0.10 -8.87 30.07
C ASN A 292 -1.36 -8.94 29.21
N GLN A 293 -1.46 -8.04 28.23
CA GLN A 293 -2.61 -7.96 27.33
C GLN A 293 -2.56 -8.96 26.16
N GLY A 294 -1.63 -9.92 26.20
CA GLY A 294 -1.42 -10.89 25.13
C GLY A 294 -0.36 -10.47 24.13
N ASN A 295 0.22 -11.45 23.45
CA ASN A 295 1.42 -11.26 22.64
C ASN A 295 1.23 -10.25 21.50
N PHE A 296 0.03 -10.15 20.90
CA PHE A 296 -0.22 -9.16 19.86
C PHE A 296 -0.12 -7.74 20.39
N LEU A 297 -0.80 -7.43 21.49
CA LEU A 297 -0.79 -6.08 22.06
C LEU A 297 0.58 -5.74 22.65
N GLU A 298 1.23 -6.68 23.34
CA GLU A 298 2.58 -6.47 23.89
C GLU A 298 3.63 -6.26 22.77
N MET A 299 3.53 -6.98 21.65
CA MET A 299 4.42 -6.75 20.50
C MET A 299 4.20 -5.38 19.87
N VAL A 300 2.94 -4.93 19.72
CA VAL A 300 2.66 -3.58 19.20
C VAL A 300 3.19 -2.49 20.14
N LYS A 301 3.07 -2.68 21.46
CA LYS A 301 3.67 -1.76 22.46
C LYS A 301 5.19 -1.72 22.33
N LEU A 302 5.82 -2.89 22.23
CA LEU A 302 7.27 -2.99 22.05
C LEU A 302 7.72 -2.23 20.79
N LEU A 303 7.05 -2.42 19.66
CA LEU A 303 7.38 -1.68 18.43
C LEU A 303 7.20 -0.17 18.59
N ALA A 304 6.20 0.28 19.35
CA ALA A 304 5.98 1.69 19.66
C ALA A 304 7.01 2.28 20.64
N GLU A 305 7.67 1.47 21.46
CA GLU A 305 8.74 1.95 22.34
C GLU A 305 10.02 2.29 21.57
N TYR A 306 10.27 1.62 20.44
CA TYR A 306 11.47 1.79 19.63
C TYR A 306 11.31 2.79 18.47
N ASP A 307 10.08 3.14 18.10
CA ASP A 307 9.80 4.00 16.94
C ASP A 307 8.71 5.04 17.28
N ASP A 308 9.14 6.31 17.29
CA ASP A 308 8.29 7.46 17.60
C ASP A 308 7.17 7.68 16.56
N GLU A 309 7.40 7.37 15.28
CA GLU A 309 6.38 7.44 14.24
C GLU A 309 5.32 6.36 14.45
N VAL A 310 5.72 5.15 14.84
CA VAL A 310 4.81 4.06 15.20
C VAL A 310 4.01 4.43 16.44
N ARG A 311 4.65 4.92 17.50
CA ARG A 311 4.01 5.37 18.74
C ARG A 311 2.94 6.43 18.49
N ALA A 312 3.20 7.33 17.56
CA ALA A 312 2.27 8.40 17.19
C ALA A 312 1.02 7.89 16.44
N VAL A 313 1.00 6.64 15.96
CA VAL A 313 -0.12 6.12 15.18
C VAL A 313 -0.82 4.90 15.77
N VAL A 314 -0.21 4.10 16.65
CA VAL A 314 -0.81 2.85 17.16
C VAL A 314 -1.56 3.02 18.49
N LEU A 315 -2.33 1.98 18.88
CA LEU A 315 -2.99 1.86 20.19
C LEU A 315 -3.87 3.08 20.56
N GLY A 316 -3.55 3.78 21.65
CA GLY A 316 -4.29 4.94 22.14
C GLY A 316 -4.19 6.17 21.22
N SER A 317 -3.15 6.24 20.38
CA SER A 317 -2.93 7.34 19.43
C SER A 317 -3.78 7.21 18.17
N ALA A 318 -4.42 6.07 17.94
CA ALA A 318 -5.24 5.84 16.76
C ALA A 318 -6.63 6.52 16.88
N PRO A 319 -7.16 7.12 15.79
CA PRO A 319 -8.45 7.78 15.79
C PRO A 319 -9.60 6.74 15.86
N GLY A 320 -10.46 6.90 16.86
CA GLY A 320 -11.68 6.10 17.02
C GLY A 320 -11.42 4.59 16.99
N ASN A 321 -12.11 3.89 16.09
CA ASN A 321 -12.02 2.43 15.95
C ASN A 321 -10.89 1.96 15.01
N ALA A 322 -10.11 2.88 14.43
CA ALA A 322 -9.03 2.55 13.51
C ALA A 322 -7.77 2.07 14.23
N LYS A 323 -7.91 1.37 15.36
CA LYS A 323 -6.83 0.77 16.15
C LYS A 323 -6.27 -0.49 15.51
N TYR A 324 -7.12 -1.22 14.77
CA TYR A 324 -6.80 -2.51 14.12
C TYR A 324 -6.30 -3.62 15.04
N THR A 325 -6.52 -3.47 16.35
CA THR A 325 -6.07 -4.42 17.36
C THR A 325 -7.07 -5.54 17.66
N SER A 326 -8.32 -5.41 17.21
CA SER A 326 -9.38 -6.33 17.62
C SER A 326 -9.17 -7.77 17.08
N PRO A 327 -9.61 -8.79 17.83
CA PRO A 327 -9.75 -10.17 17.39
C PRO A 327 -10.22 -10.39 15.94
N THR A 328 -11.25 -9.66 15.53
CA THR A 328 -11.87 -9.78 14.20
C THR A 328 -10.96 -9.25 13.11
N ILE A 329 -10.26 -8.13 13.36
CA ILE A 329 -9.29 -7.57 12.43
C ILE A 329 -8.06 -8.45 12.33
N GLN A 330 -7.58 -9.01 13.45
CA GLN A 330 -6.48 -9.97 13.44
C GLN A 330 -6.78 -11.17 12.55
N LYS A 331 -8.00 -11.74 12.69
CA LYS A 331 -8.48 -12.84 11.83
C LYS A 331 -8.57 -12.42 10.36
N GLU A 332 -9.14 -11.25 10.08
CA GLU A 332 -9.29 -10.74 8.72
C GLU A 332 -7.94 -10.58 8.00
N ILE A 333 -6.94 -9.99 8.67
CA ILE A 333 -5.58 -9.86 8.13
C ILE A 333 -4.96 -11.24 7.89
N LEU A 334 -5.09 -12.14 8.86
CA LEU A 334 -4.55 -13.51 8.77
C LEU A 334 -5.15 -14.28 7.59
N ASP A 335 -6.46 -14.16 7.38
CA ASP A 335 -7.18 -14.80 6.28
C ASP A 335 -6.74 -14.24 4.91
N ILE A 336 -6.52 -12.93 4.80
CA ILE A 336 -5.97 -12.31 3.57
C ILE A 336 -4.59 -12.88 3.25
N MET A 337 -3.71 -12.97 4.25
CA MET A 337 -2.38 -13.53 4.07
C MET A 337 -2.43 -15.00 3.63
N ALA A 338 -3.27 -15.81 4.28
CA ALA A 338 -3.46 -17.21 3.92
C ALA A 338 -4.05 -17.36 2.51
N ALA A 339 -5.03 -16.54 2.13
CA ALA A 339 -5.64 -16.56 0.81
C ALA A 339 -4.63 -16.21 -0.29
N LYS A 340 -3.71 -15.26 -0.04
CA LYS A 340 -2.62 -14.93 -0.96
C LYS A 340 -1.63 -16.09 -1.11
N VAL A 341 -1.23 -16.74 -0.02
CA VAL A 341 -0.37 -17.94 -0.09
C VAL A 341 -1.06 -19.05 -0.90
N GLN A 342 -2.32 -19.33 -0.59
CA GLN A 342 -3.10 -20.33 -1.33
C GLN A 342 -3.24 -19.96 -2.81
N LYS A 343 -3.36 -18.68 -3.15
CA LYS A 343 -3.34 -18.23 -4.54
C LYS A 343 -2.02 -18.56 -5.21
N LEU A 344 -0.89 -18.24 -4.59
CA LEU A 344 0.43 -18.60 -5.12
C LEU A 344 0.58 -20.11 -5.33
N ILE A 345 0.07 -20.92 -4.40
CA ILE A 345 0.07 -22.39 -4.53
C ILE A 345 -0.81 -22.83 -5.71
N ARG A 346 -2.01 -22.27 -5.87
CA ARG A 346 -2.88 -22.57 -7.02
C ARG A 346 -2.24 -22.18 -8.35
N ASP A 347 -1.61 -21.00 -8.39
CA ASP A 347 -0.91 -20.51 -9.56
C ASP A 347 0.31 -21.40 -9.89
N GLU A 348 0.95 -21.98 -8.87
CA GLU A 348 2.05 -22.94 -9.02
C GLU A 348 1.59 -24.32 -9.51
N ILE A 349 0.41 -24.78 -9.07
CA ILE A 349 -0.22 -26.01 -9.56
C ILE A 349 -0.62 -25.86 -11.03
N GLY A 350 -1.26 -24.74 -11.38
CA GLY A 350 -1.82 -24.52 -12.72
C GLY A 350 -2.76 -25.65 -13.14
N ASP A 351 -2.54 -26.19 -14.33
CA ASP A 351 -3.31 -27.32 -14.88
C ASP A 351 -2.65 -28.69 -14.61
N ALA A 352 -1.66 -28.75 -13.71
CA ALA A 352 -0.98 -30.00 -13.41
C ALA A 352 -1.92 -31.01 -12.75
N LYS A 353 -1.74 -32.29 -13.09
CA LYS A 353 -2.39 -33.39 -12.37
C LYS A 353 -1.89 -33.39 -10.93
N PHE A 354 -2.82 -33.49 -9.99
CA PHE A 354 -2.52 -33.60 -8.56
C PHE A 354 -3.16 -34.85 -7.96
N CYS A 355 -2.57 -35.36 -6.88
CA CYS A 355 -3.21 -36.34 -6.02
C CYS A 355 -3.61 -35.70 -4.69
N LEU A 356 -4.71 -36.19 -4.12
CA LEU A 356 -5.20 -35.80 -2.81
C LEU A 356 -4.84 -36.89 -1.82
N ILE A 357 -4.32 -36.47 -0.67
CA ILE A 357 -4.12 -37.35 0.47
C ILE A 357 -4.95 -36.81 1.61
N VAL A 358 -5.74 -37.72 2.15
CA VAL A 358 -6.61 -37.47 3.28
C VAL A 358 -6.02 -38.25 4.44
N ASP A 359 -5.74 -37.56 5.53
CA ASP A 359 -5.25 -38.17 6.75
C ASP A 359 -5.99 -37.57 7.94
N GLU A 360 -6.18 -38.37 8.98
CA GLU A 360 -6.94 -37.99 10.16
C GLU A 360 -6.07 -38.17 11.41
N SER A 361 -6.01 -37.13 12.24
CA SER A 361 -5.36 -37.24 13.54
C SER A 361 -6.15 -36.52 14.62
N ARG A 362 -5.96 -36.98 15.86
CA ARG A 362 -6.55 -36.32 17.02
C ARG A 362 -5.69 -35.17 17.49
N ASP A 363 -6.32 -34.02 17.70
CA ASP A 363 -5.66 -32.86 18.29
C ASP A 363 -5.58 -32.93 19.82
N GLU A 364 -4.94 -31.92 20.44
CA GLU A 364 -4.83 -31.81 21.91
C GLU A 364 -6.18 -31.67 22.64
N SER A 365 -7.26 -31.36 21.92
CA SER A 365 -8.63 -31.30 22.45
C SER A 365 -9.39 -32.61 22.26
N ARG A 366 -8.72 -33.68 21.80
CA ARG A 366 -9.29 -34.99 21.45
C ARG A 366 -10.34 -34.91 20.34
N ARG A 367 -10.31 -33.86 19.53
CA ARG A 367 -11.15 -33.75 18.32
C ARG A 367 -10.39 -34.33 17.15
N GLU A 368 -11.10 -35.07 16.30
CA GLU A 368 -10.56 -35.57 15.04
C GLU A 368 -10.43 -34.40 14.07
N GLN A 369 -9.24 -34.28 13.48
CA GLN A 369 -8.89 -33.26 12.50
C GLN A 369 -8.46 -33.97 11.23
N MET A 370 -9.13 -33.64 10.13
CA MET A 370 -8.84 -34.19 8.81
C MET A 370 -7.97 -33.20 8.03
N ALA A 371 -6.81 -33.64 7.57
CA ALA A 371 -5.94 -32.88 6.69
C ALA A 371 -6.13 -33.36 5.25
N LEU A 372 -6.41 -32.40 4.35
CA LEU A 372 -6.42 -32.61 2.90
C LEU A 372 -5.12 -32.03 2.34
N VAL A 373 -4.24 -32.89 1.84
CA VAL A 373 -2.95 -32.52 1.26
C VAL A 373 -2.99 -32.71 -0.25
N VAL A 374 -2.73 -31.62 -0.98
CA VAL A 374 -2.61 -31.63 -2.44
C VAL A 374 -1.14 -31.88 -2.80
N ARG A 375 -0.86 -32.88 -3.64
CA ARG A 375 0.47 -33.12 -4.20
C ARG A 375 0.43 -33.02 -5.71
N PHE A 376 1.39 -32.31 -6.29
CA PHE A 376 1.49 -32.10 -7.73
C PHE A 376 2.96 -32.07 -8.13
N GLN A 377 3.25 -32.32 -9.41
CA GLN A 377 4.62 -32.39 -9.91
C GLN A 377 5.20 -30.98 -10.10
N HIS A 378 6.23 -30.63 -9.33
CA HIS A 378 6.94 -29.35 -9.45
C HIS A 378 8.29 -29.53 -10.17
N LEU A 379 8.42 -29.03 -11.40
CA LEU A 379 9.61 -29.24 -12.25
C LEU A 379 10.86 -28.45 -11.84
N ARG A 380 10.86 -27.71 -10.71
CA ARG A 380 12.01 -26.88 -10.30
C ARG A 380 12.22 -26.82 -8.78
N LYS A 381 12.86 -27.84 -8.15
CA LYS A 381 13.90 -27.67 -7.08
C LYS A 381 14.29 -28.98 -6.35
N ASN A 382 15.61 -29.11 -6.14
CA ASN A 382 16.34 -29.85 -5.08
C ASN A 382 16.43 -31.40 -5.08
N TYR A 383 17.66 -31.88 -4.81
CA TYR A 383 18.17 -33.25 -4.92
C TYR A 383 17.44 -34.36 -4.13
N ALA A 384 16.72 -34.04 -3.05
CA ALA A 384 15.86 -35.02 -2.38
C ALA A 384 14.60 -35.35 -3.21
N MET A 385 14.14 -34.39 -4.02
CA MET A 385 13.09 -34.61 -5.01
C MET A 385 13.61 -35.47 -6.15
N TRP A 386 14.90 -35.44 -6.51
CA TRP A 386 15.46 -36.29 -7.57
C TRP A 386 15.22 -37.77 -7.29
N LEU A 387 15.48 -38.24 -6.06
CA LEU A 387 15.20 -39.62 -5.65
C LEU A 387 13.72 -39.96 -5.67
N ALA A 388 12.83 -39.04 -5.29
CA ALA A 388 11.38 -39.26 -5.33
C ALA A 388 10.83 -39.23 -6.77
N THR A 389 11.33 -38.34 -7.63
CA THR A 389 11.00 -38.32 -9.07
C THR A 389 11.56 -39.53 -9.79
N GLU A 390 12.78 -39.95 -9.47
CA GLU A 390 13.39 -41.16 -10.01
C GLU A 390 12.57 -42.38 -9.58
N LEU A 391 12.22 -42.49 -8.29
CA LEU A 391 11.32 -43.54 -7.79
C LEU A 391 9.99 -43.58 -8.56
N LEU A 392 9.34 -42.43 -8.78
CA LEU A 392 8.07 -42.35 -9.53
C LEU A 392 8.24 -42.74 -11.01
N ILE A 393 9.31 -42.31 -11.68
CA ILE A 393 9.64 -42.69 -13.06
C ILE A 393 9.89 -44.20 -13.17
N LEU A 394 10.58 -44.78 -12.18
CA LEU A 394 10.81 -46.22 -12.14
C LEU A 394 9.51 -46.97 -11.83
N CYS A 395 8.66 -46.47 -10.93
CA CYS A 395 7.35 -47.05 -10.64
C CYS A 395 6.38 -46.99 -11.82
N SER A 396 6.43 -45.94 -12.66
CA SER A 396 5.59 -45.86 -13.87
C SER A 396 5.93 -46.95 -14.89
N SER A 397 7.10 -47.58 -14.78
CA SER A 397 7.46 -48.74 -15.60
C SER A 397 6.67 -50.01 -15.23
N LEU A 398 5.85 -49.97 -14.17
CA LEU A 398 4.91 -51.04 -13.80
C LEU A 398 3.45 -50.70 -14.17
N ASP A 399 3.21 -49.55 -14.79
CA ASP A 399 1.86 -49.13 -15.17
C ASP A 399 1.32 -50.01 -16.31
N PRO A 400 0.20 -50.72 -16.12
CA PRO A 400 -0.38 -51.55 -17.17
C PRO A 400 -1.17 -50.75 -18.22
N SER A 401 -1.34 -49.43 -18.03
CA SER A 401 -2.06 -48.59 -18.97
C SER A 401 -1.45 -48.64 -20.37
N ASP A 402 -2.27 -48.37 -21.40
CA ASP A 402 -1.86 -48.41 -22.80
C ASP A 402 -1.12 -49.70 -23.17
N SER A 403 -1.68 -50.85 -22.75
CA SER A 403 -1.16 -52.18 -23.02
C SER A 403 0.30 -52.37 -22.60
N PHE A 404 0.66 -51.90 -21.40
CA PHE A 404 2.02 -52.01 -20.83
C PHE A 404 3.10 -51.30 -21.65
N SER A 405 2.75 -50.27 -22.42
CA SER A 405 3.70 -49.53 -23.27
C SER A 405 4.86 -48.88 -22.48
N SER A 406 4.67 -48.64 -21.18
CA SER A 406 5.66 -48.06 -20.27
C SER A 406 6.60 -49.11 -19.65
N LEU A 407 6.35 -50.41 -19.85
CA LEU A 407 7.14 -51.47 -19.23
C LEU A 407 8.58 -51.41 -19.69
N ASN A 408 9.50 -51.23 -18.74
CA ASN A 408 10.92 -51.19 -18.99
C ASN A 408 11.67 -52.04 -17.96
N ILE A 409 12.23 -53.16 -18.41
CA ILE A 409 12.90 -54.14 -17.55
C ILE A 409 14.06 -53.51 -16.78
N ASP A 410 14.88 -52.66 -17.41
CA ASP A 410 16.02 -52.03 -16.76
C ASP A 410 15.61 -51.08 -15.64
N ASN A 411 14.53 -50.33 -15.85
CA ASN A 411 13.96 -49.44 -14.84
C ASN A 411 13.38 -50.25 -13.66
N VAL A 412 12.65 -51.33 -13.94
CA VAL A 412 12.08 -52.17 -12.87
C VAL A 412 13.18 -52.89 -12.08
N CYS A 413 14.24 -53.36 -12.74
CA CYS A 413 15.42 -53.91 -12.05
C CYS A 413 16.14 -52.84 -11.21
N SER A 414 16.24 -51.61 -11.73
CA SER A 414 16.84 -50.47 -11.02
C SER A 414 16.00 -50.11 -9.78
N LEU A 415 14.68 -50.17 -9.88
CA LEU A 415 13.75 -49.94 -8.76
C LEU A 415 14.06 -50.90 -7.60
N ALA A 416 14.09 -52.21 -7.86
CA ALA A 416 14.40 -53.21 -6.84
C ALA A 416 15.80 -53.04 -6.26
N SER A 417 16.80 -52.80 -7.13
CA SER A 417 18.20 -52.75 -6.71
C SER A 417 18.58 -51.49 -5.94
N LYS A 418 17.99 -50.35 -6.31
CA LYS A 418 18.34 -49.03 -5.77
C LYS A 418 17.46 -48.62 -4.60
N PHE A 419 16.17 -48.96 -4.62
CA PHE A 419 15.20 -48.51 -3.61
C PHE A 419 14.78 -49.60 -2.62
N TYR A 420 14.91 -50.88 -2.98
CA TYR A 420 14.56 -52.02 -2.11
C TYR A 420 15.70 -53.04 -1.92
N PRO A 421 16.95 -52.60 -1.64
CA PRO A 421 18.07 -53.52 -1.55
C PRO A 421 17.95 -54.52 -0.38
N ALA A 422 17.16 -54.20 0.66
CA ALA A 422 16.93 -55.08 1.80
C ALA A 422 15.84 -56.14 1.53
N ASP A 423 14.91 -55.87 0.60
CA ASP A 423 13.78 -56.76 0.29
C ASP A 423 14.10 -57.79 -0.80
N PHE A 424 15.26 -57.64 -1.45
CA PHE A 424 15.77 -58.51 -2.51
C PHE A 424 17.23 -58.88 -2.28
N THR A 425 17.49 -60.18 -2.12
CA THR A 425 18.85 -60.76 -2.15
C THR A 425 19.51 -60.55 -3.51
N GLU A 426 20.84 -60.64 -3.59
CA GLU A 426 21.56 -60.52 -4.88
C GLU A 426 21.07 -61.54 -5.91
N GLN A 427 20.79 -62.77 -5.48
CA GLN A 427 20.24 -63.82 -6.33
C GLN A 427 18.81 -63.49 -6.80
N GLU A 428 17.96 -62.96 -5.92
CA GLU A 428 16.60 -62.54 -6.30
C GLU A 428 16.63 -61.36 -7.29
N ARG A 429 17.59 -60.43 -7.20
CA ARG A 429 17.72 -59.33 -8.19
C ARG A 429 18.10 -59.85 -9.57
N ALA A 430 18.98 -60.85 -9.64
CA ALA A 430 19.30 -61.53 -10.90
C ALA A 430 18.07 -62.29 -11.46
N ASN A 431 17.35 -63.00 -10.59
CA ASN A 431 16.15 -63.75 -10.96
C ASN A 431 14.96 -62.86 -11.35
N LEU A 432 14.85 -61.66 -10.78
CA LEU A 432 13.81 -60.69 -11.11
C LEU A 432 13.88 -60.31 -12.60
N ARG A 433 15.09 -60.09 -13.13
CA ARG A 433 15.29 -59.81 -14.56
C ARG A 433 14.83 -60.96 -15.45
N CYS A 434 15.06 -62.19 -15.01
CA CYS A 434 14.59 -63.39 -15.70
C CYS A 434 13.05 -63.48 -15.67
N GLN A 435 12.41 -63.22 -14.53
CA GLN A 435 10.94 -63.19 -14.45
C GLN A 435 10.35 -62.09 -15.33
N LEU A 436 10.94 -60.89 -15.35
CA LEU A 436 10.45 -59.76 -16.14
C LEU A 436 10.46 -60.03 -17.65
N ARG A 437 11.46 -60.75 -18.16
CA ARG A 437 11.51 -61.16 -19.58
C ARG A 437 10.38 -62.10 -19.96
N HIS A 438 10.01 -63.01 -19.06
CA HIS A 438 8.89 -63.90 -19.29
C HIS A 438 7.56 -63.15 -19.14
N TYR A 439 7.48 -62.28 -18.14
CA TYR A 439 6.33 -61.43 -17.87
C TYR A 439 5.96 -60.54 -19.06
N GLU A 440 6.95 -59.89 -19.69
CA GLU A 440 6.77 -59.01 -20.85
C GLU A 440 6.13 -59.73 -22.05
N LEU A 441 6.38 -61.03 -22.21
CA LEU A 441 5.81 -61.82 -23.30
C LEU A 441 4.43 -62.41 -22.94
N ASP A 442 4.26 -62.84 -21.69
CA ASP A 442 3.07 -63.57 -21.22
C ASP A 442 1.93 -62.63 -20.83
N VAL A 443 2.19 -61.65 -19.94
CA VAL A 443 1.13 -60.86 -19.31
C VAL A 443 0.48 -59.86 -20.27
N PRO A 444 1.22 -59.03 -21.05
CA PRO A 444 0.61 -58.13 -22.03
C PRO A 444 -0.17 -58.85 -23.13
N SER A 445 0.27 -60.05 -23.52
CA SER A 445 -0.39 -60.86 -24.56
C SER A 445 -1.66 -61.58 -24.05
N ASN A 446 -1.87 -61.63 -22.74
CA ASN A 446 -2.95 -62.39 -22.14
C ASN A 446 -4.26 -61.58 -22.13
N PRO A 447 -5.38 -62.12 -22.69
CA PRO A 447 -6.66 -61.43 -22.73
C PRO A 447 -7.20 -61.00 -21.35
N ARG A 448 -6.81 -61.69 -20.27
CA ARG A 448 -7.25 -61.38 -18.90
C ARG A 448 -6.62 -60.12 -18.31
N PHE A 449 -5.56 -59.59 -18.94
CA PHE A 449 -4.84 -58.40 -18.51
C PHE A 449 -5.08 -57.20 -19.44
N GLN A 450 -6.08 -57.29 -20.33
CA GLN A 450 -6.47 -56.17 -21.20
C GLN A 450 -7.30 -55.13 -20.42
N ASN A 451 -7.16 -53.86 -20.80
CA ASN A 451 -7.89 -52.71 -20.25
C ASN A 451 -7.66 -52.46 -18.74
N LEU A 452 -6.45 -52.72 -18.24
CA LEU A 452 -6.08 -52.38 -16.87
C LEU A 452 -5.71 -50.89 -16.78
N THR A 453 -6.30 -50.20 -15.80
CA THR A 453 -6.13 -48.75 -15.62
C THR A 453 -5.17 -48.38 -14.49
N SER A 454 -4.77 -49.35 -13.67
CA SER A 454 -3.88 -49.08 -12.52
C SER A 454 -3.06 -50.30 -12.12
N VAL A 455 -1.93 -50.03 -11.46
CA VAL A 455 -1.06 -51.05 -10.83
C VAL A 455 -1.81 -51.89 -9.79
N ALA A 456 -2.82 -51.30 -9.12
CA ALA A 456 -3.68 -52.04 -8.18
C ALA A 456 -4.58 -53.06 -8.90
N ASP A 457 -5.09 -52.72 -10.08
CA ASP A 457 -5.84 -53.66 -10.93
C ASP A 457 -4.95 -54.80 -11.40
N LEU A 458 -3.72 -54.48 -11.79
CA LEU A 458 -2.72 -55.47 -12.16
C LEU A 458 -2.43 -56.44 -11.01
N CYS A 459 -2.17 -55.93 -9.81
CA CYS A 459 -1.91 -56.76 -8.63
C CYS A 459 -3.08 -57.71 -8.34
N ARG A 460 -4.33 -57.21 -8.40
CA ARG A 460 -5.53 -58.04 -8.23
C ARG A 460 -5.63 -59.12 -9.31
N ARG A 461 -5.42 -58.76 -10.58
CA ARG A 461 -5.48 -59.74 -11.69
C ARG A 461 -4.42 -60.81 -11.60
N LEU A 462 -3.19 -60.47 -11.20
CA LEU A 462 -2.12 -61.46 -11.02
C LEU A 462 -2.53 -62.55 -10.01
N VAL A 463 -3.19 -62.15 -8.91
CA VAL A 463 -3.71 -63.08 -7.89
C VAL A 463 -4.83 -63.93 -8.47
N GLU A 464 -5.82 -63.32 -9.12
CA GLU A 464 -6.96 -64.02 -9.70
C GLU A 464 -6.57 -65.05 -10.76
N THR A 465 -5.54 -64.75 -11.57
CA THR A 465 -5.03 -65.67 -12.59
C THR A 465 -4.01 -66.67 -12.05
N LYS A 466 -3.72 -66.65 -10.74
CA LYS A 466 -2.65 -67.45 -10.09
C LYS A 466 -1.27 -67.24 -10.70
N LYS A 467 -1.04 -66.10 -11.34
CA LYS A 467 0.26 -65.73 -11.93
C LYS A 467 1.25 -65.19 -10.91
N VAL A 468 0.80 -64.99 -9.66
CA VAL A 468 1.67 -64.63 -8.53
C VAL A 468 2.71 -65.71 -8.23
N ASP A 469 2.39 -66.99 -8.45
CA ASP A 469 3.34 -68.08 -8.21
C ASP A 469 4.50 -68.05 -9.23
N ASP A 470 4.16 -67.80 -10.50
CA ASP A 470 5.11 -67.68 -11.61
C ASP A 470 5.98 -66.40 -11.49
N TYR A 471 5.37 -65.30 -11.04
CA TYR A 471 5.97 -63.97 -11.00
C TYR A 471 6.09 -63.39 -9.59
N HIS A 472 6.47 -64.22 -8.62
CA HIS A 472 6.46 -63.85 -7.20
C HIS A 472 7.36 -62.65 -6.86
N LEU A 473 8.46 -62.43 -7.61
CA LEU A 473 9.34 -61.27 -7.38
C LEU A 473 8.73 -59.98 -7.92
N ILE A 474 8.00 -60.07 -9.03
CA ILE A 474 7.27 -58.96 -9.63
C ILE A 474 6.06 -58.60 -8.75
N ASP A 475 5.31 -59.60 -8.26
CA ASP A 475 4.21 -59.39 -7.31
C ASP A 475 4.72 -58.75 -6.01
N ARG A 476 5.84 -59.24 -5.44
CA ARG A 476 6.47 -58.61 -4.27
C ARG A 476 6.81 -57.15 -4.55
N LEU A 477 7.44 -56.85 -5.69
CA LEU A 477 7.82 -55.48 -6.05
C LEU A 477 6.58 -54.57 -6.24
N ILE A 478 5.55 -55.06 -6.91
CA ILE A 478 4.27 -54.34 -7.09
C ILE A 478 3.64 -54.06 -5.72
N ARG A 479 3.63 -55.03 -4.79
CA ARG A 479 3.13 -54.82 -3.44
C ARG A 479 3.97 -53.81 -2.67
N LEU A 480 5.31 -53.85 -2.77
CA LEU A 480 6.18 -52.84 -2.18
C LEU A 480 5.82 -51.44 -2.71
N VAL A 481 5.65 -51.30 -4.03
CA VAL A 481 5.24 -50.04 -4.67
C VAL A 481 3.84 -49.58 -4.23
N LEU A 482 2.88 -50.48 -4.08
CA LEU A 482 1.52 -50.17 -3.63
C LEU A 482 1.44 -49.86 -2.13
N THR A 483 2.36 -50.42 -1.34
CA THR A 483 2.45 -50.21 0.12
C THR A 483 3.36 -49.05 0.51
N LEU A 484 4.07 -48.46 -0.46
CA LEU A 484 4.92 -47.31 -0.26
C LEU A 484 4.15 -46.17 0.45
N PRO A 485 4.55 -45.78 1.66
CA PRO A 485 4.16 -44.51 2.24
C PRO A 485 5.05 -43.42 1.63
N VAL A 486 5.05 -43.24 0.31
CA VAL A 486 5.82 -42.17 -0.37
C VAL A 486 5.07 -40.84 -0.24
N SER A 487 4.61 -40.50 0.96
CA SER A 487 5.29 -39.51 1.81
C SER A 487 4.41 -39.12 3.00
N THR A 488 4.26 -40.01 3.98
CA THR A 488 3.66 -39.61 5.27
C THR A 488 4.39 -38.43 5.89
N ALA A 489 5.68 -38.22 5.58
CA ALA A 489 6.44 -37.05 6.03
C ALA A 489 5.76 -35.68 5.77
N THR A 490 4.99 -35.51 4.68
CA THR A 490 4.32 -34.23 4.39
C THR A 490 3.04 -34.06 5.20
N THR A 491 2.24 -35.12 5.37
CA THR A 491 1.06 -35.11 6.26
C THR A 491 1.50 -35.01 7.73
N GLU A 492 2.52 -35.76 8.13
CA GLU A 492 3.18 -35.70 9.44
C GLU A 492 3.75 -34.33 9.74
N ARG A 493 4.29 -33.60 8.74
CA ARG A 493 4.72 -32.20 8.91
C ARG A 493 3.54 -31.29 9.21
N ALA A 494 2.42 -31.44 8.52
CA ALA A 494 1.21 -30.66 8.79
C ALA A 494 0.65 -30.96 10.20
N PHE A 495 0.62 -32.21 10.62
CA PHE A 495 0.19 -32.59 11.97
C PHE A 495 1.18 -32.20 13.06
N SER A 496 2.48 -32.22 12.77
CA SER A 496 3.52 -31.72 13.68
C SER A 496 3.42 -30.20 13.84
N ALA A 497 3.21 -29.47 12.74
CA ALA A 497 2.91 -28.04 12.76
C ALA A 497 1.62 -27.76 13.56
N MET A 498 0.60 -28.59 13.41
CA MET A 498 -0.63 -28.49 14.19
C MET A 498 -0.40 -28.65 15.69
N LYS A 499 0.47 -29.55 16.14
CA LYS A 499 0.84 -29.65 17.57
C LYS A 499 1.53 -28.38 18.10
N LEU A 500 2.29 -27.69 17.26
CA LEU A 500 2.95 -26.43 17.64
C LEU A 500 1.97 -25.24 17.65
N VAL A 501 1.08 -25.16 16.65
CA VAL A 501 0.12 -24.06 16.50
C VAL A 501 -1.07 -24.23 17.43
N LYS A 502 -1.58 -25.45 17.60
CA LYS A 502 -2.75 -25.77 18.42
C LYS A 502 -2.31 -26.41 19.74
N THR A 503 -1.94 -25.55 20.67
CA THR A 503 -1.57 -25.92 22.04
C THR A 503 -2.77 -25.89 23.00
N ARG A 504 -2.62 -26.48 24.18
CA ARG A 504 -3.64 -26.53 25.23
C ARG A 504 -4.21 -25.15 25.59
N LYS A 505 -3.36 -24.13 25.59
CA LYS A 505 -3.74 -22.73 25.84
C LYS A 505 -4.52 -22.10 24.68
N ARG A 506 -4.47 -22.70 23.49
CA ARG A 506 -5.11 -22.29 22.24
C ARG A 506 -6.26 -23.21 21.81
N ASN A 507 -6.75 -24.08 22.70
CA ASN A 507 -7.82 -25.05 22.38
C ASN A 507 -9.18 -24.43 22.01
N LYS A 508 -9.41 -23.14 22.32
CA LYS A 508 -10.61 -22.38 21.93
C LYS A 508 -10.48 -21.65 20.58
N MET A 509 -9.43 -21.92 19.82
CA MET A 509 -9.23 -21.31 18.50
C MET A 509 -10.28 -21.82 17.51
N GLU A 510 -10.86 -20.90 16.75
CA GLU A 510 -11.78 -21.22 15.66
C GLU A 510 -11.04 -21.90 14.50
N ASP A 511 -11.68 -22.85 13.83
CA ASP A 511 -11.06 -23.65 12.76
C ASP A 511 -10.54 -22.78 11.60
N GLY A 512 -11.27 -21.71 11.23
CA GLY A 512 -10.80 -20.77 10.21
C GLY A 512 -9.49 -20.08 10.60
N PHE A 513 -9.37 -19.64 11.86
CA PHE A 513 -8.15 -19.01 12.38
C PHE A 513 -7.00 -20.02 12.43
N LEU A 514 -7.27 -21.25 12.88
CA LEU A 514 -6.29 -22.32 12.91
C LEU A 514 -5.76 -22.63 11.51
N ARG A 515 -6.66 -22.80 10.53
CA ARG A 515 -6.31 -23.06 9.14
C ARG A 515 -5.39 -21.96 8.59
N SER A 516 -5.74 -20.69 8.79
CA SER A 516 -4.93 -19.58 8.29
C SER A 516 -3.57 -19.49 8.98
N CYS A 517 -3.48 -19.77 10.29
CA CYS A 517 -2.19 -19.92 10.97
C CYS A 517 -1.34 -21.07 10.39
N LEU A 518 -1.95 -22.23 10.15
CA LEU A 518 -1.24 -23.40 9.62
C LEU A 518 -0.69 -23.15 8.22
N VAL A 519 -1.48 -22.54 7.34
CA VAL A 519 -1.02 -22.17 5.99
C VAL A 519 0.23 -21.30 6.08
N LEU A 520 0.21 -20.25 6.92
CA LEU A 520 1.36 -19.35 7.05
C LEU A 520 2.57 -19.99 7.72
N TYR A 521 2.34 -20.91 8.67
CA TYR A 521 3.41 -21.59 9.38
C TYR A 521 4.11 -22.64 8.49
N ILE A 522 3.33 -23.46 7.77
CA ILE A 522 3.85 -24.50 6.87
C ILE A 522 4.50 -23.86 5.65
N GLU A 523 3.82 -22.92 5.00
CA GLU A 523 4.24 -22.29 3.74
C GLU A 523 4.96 -20.96 3.97
N ARG A 524 5.78 -20.92 5.03
CA ARG A 524 6.49 -19.71 5.46
C ARG A 524 7.36 -19.12 4.36
N GLU A 525 8.00 -19.95 3.54
CA GLU A 525 8.87 -19.51 2.44
C GLU A 525 8.09 -18.75 1.35
N MET A 526 6.84 -19.13 1.10
CA MET A 526 5.95 -18.41 0.18
C MET A 526 5.40 -17.15 0.85
N ALA A 527 4.97 -17.27 2.11
CA ALA A 527 4.39 -16.18 2.87
C ALA A 527 5.35 -14.99 3.06
N ILE A 528 6.66 -15.23 3.20
CA ILE A 528 7.69 -14.18 3.30
C ILE A 528 7.76 -13.32 2.03
N LYS A 529 7.45 -13.88 0.86
CA LYS A 529 7.50 -13.14 -0.42
C LYS A 529 6.33 -12.16 -0.58
N ILE A 530 5.30 -12.28 0.25
CA ILE A 530 4.11 -11.42 0.18
C ILE A 530 4.39 -10.09 0.88
N THR A 531 4.36 -9.01 0.11
CA THR A 531 4.62 -7.65 0.62
C THR A 531 3.48 -7.16 1.51
N THR A 532 3.83 -6.39 2.55
CA THR A 532 2.83 -5.77 3.44
C THR A 532 1.92 -4.80 2.70
N ASP A 533 2.43 -4.06 1.71
CA ASP A 533 1.61 -3.16 0.89
C ASP A 533 0.54 -3.90 0.09
N SER A 534 0.85 -5.09 -0.44
CA SER A 534 -0.15 -5.93 -1.13
C SER A 534 -1.25 -6.42 -0.18
N ILE A 535 -0.92 -6.66 1.09
CA ILE A 535 -1.91 -7.05 2.11
C ILE A 535 -2.78 -5.86 2.51
N ILE A 536 -2.21 -4.65 2.64
CA ILE A 536 -2.96 -3.41 2.91
C ILE A 536 -3.98 -3.16 1.80
N ASP A 537 -3.58 -3.35 0.55
CA ASP A 537 -4.44 -3.12 -0.60
C ASP A 537 -5.63 -4.11 -0.65
N ASP A 538 -5.38 -5.40 -0.43
CA ASP A 538 -6.46 -6.39 -0.33
C ASP A 538 -7.36 -6.11 0.89
N PHE A 539 -6.78 -5.73 2.02
CA PHE A 539 -7.54 -5.36 3.22
C PHE A 539 -8.48 -4.18 2.97
N ASN A 540 -8.03 -3.18 2.21
CA ASN A 540 -8.87 -2.05 1.81
C ASN A 540 -9.94 -2.46 0.79
N ALA A 541 -9.66 -3.44 -0.08
CA ALA A 541 -10.59 -3.92 -1.09
C ALA A 541 -11.73 -4.79 -0.54
N VAL A 542 -11.51 -5.49 0.59
CA VAL A 542 -12.51 -6.40 1.18
C VAL A 542 -13.79 -5.68 1.60
N LYS A 543 -13.69 -4.48 2.17
CA LYS A 543 -14.83 -3.66 2.59
C LYS A 543 -14.41 -2.21 2.84
N GLU A 544 -15.40 -1.33 2.80
CA GLU A 544 -15.21 0.09 3.09
C GLU A 544 -14.66 0.30 4.51
N ARG A 545 -13.64 1.17 4.62
CA ARG A 545 -12.93 1.48 5.86
C ARG A 545 -13.19 2.93 6.23
N ALA A 546 -13.32 3.18 7.54
CA ALA A 546 -13.51 4.55 8.06
C ALA A 546 -12.30 5.47 7.82
N VAL A 547 -11.15 4.93 7.42
CA VAL A 547 -9.94 5.71 7.09
C VAL A 547 -9.45 5.33 5.71
N LYS A 548 -8.81 6.28 5.03
CA LYS A 548 -8.23 6.09 3.71
C LYS A 548 -6.83 5.46 3.78
N PHE A 549 -6.57 4.55 2.86
CA PHE A 549 -5.26 3.91 2.64
C PHE A 549 -4.64 4.23 1.27
N LYS A 550 -5.35 5.01 0.45
CA LYS A 550 -4.99 5.51 -0.87
C LYS A 550 -5.53 6.93 -0.99
N ASP A 551 -4.84 7.76 -1.77
CA ASP A 551 -5.23 9.15 -2.05
C ASP A 551 -6.51 9.24 -2.88
#